data_AF-A0A662KHV1-F1
#
_entry.id   AF-A0A662KHV1-F1
#
_cell.length_a   1.000
_cell.length_b   1.000
_cell.length_c   1.000
_cell.angle_alpha   90.00
_cell.angle_beta   90.00
_cell.angle_gamma   90.00
#
_symmetry.space_group_name_H-M   'P 1'
#
loop_
_entity.id
_entity.type
_entity.pdbx_description
1 polymer ?
#
loop_
_entity_poly.entity_id
_entity_poly.type
_entity_poly.pdbx_seq_one_letter_code
_entity_poly.pdbx_strand_id
1 'polypeptide(L)'
;MSNDLHLVKWARDAGLAQSCFRRHRIYDYKPGWVRYTFGHYPTRNPYYPTSADWEQLDRFCENGVEMLIVFSDWSDVCGYFGKQPTEPINERGFRRFIAECHRRGLKVLPYVSPGYMDIHSPLYRPEWSRGAGHLVEVYFDLDKLCPGSPGHRVQFFCSIERLMDSYDLDGFYLDGGLGLARPGCSN
;
A
#
# COMPACT_ATOMS: atom_id res chain seq x y z
N MET A 1 -24.55 28.18 -6.11
CA MET A 1 -23.28 27.47 -5.82
C MET A 1 -23.18 27.34 -4.31
N SER A 2 -23.38 26.12 -3.80
CA SER A 2 -23.31 25.83 -2.35
C SER A 2 -21.91 26.12 -1.84
N ASN A 3 -21.81 26.77 -0.68
CA ASN A 3 -20.56 27.20 -0.08
C ASN A 3 -20.00 26.04 0.75
N ASP A 4 -19.47 25.00 0.11
CA ASP A 4 -19.00 23.75 0.74
C ASP A 4 -17.67 23.93 1.54
N LEU A 5 -17.35 25.17 1.94
CA LEU A 5 -16.16 25.54 2.72
C LEU A 5 -16.32 25.33 4.24
N HIS A 6 -17.33 24.57 4.68
CA HIS A 6 -17.63 24.36 6.10
C HIS A 6 -16.44 23.79 6.90
N LEU A 7 -15.67 22.87 6.30
CA LEU A 7 -14.46 22.30 6.92
C LEU A 7 -13.36 23.36 7.13
N VAL A 8 -13.19 24.27 6.17
CA VAL A 8 -12.15 25.33 6.21
C VAL A 8 -12.50 26.38 7.25
N LYS A 9 -13.79 26.76 7.35
CA LYS A 9 -14.26 27.67 8.40
C LYS A 9 -14.08 27.05 9.79
N TRP A 10 -14.50 25.81 9.99
CA TRP A 10 -14.32 25.12 11.26
C TRP A 10 -12.84 25.00 11.65
N ALA A 11 -11.96 24.56 10.74
CA ALA A 11 -10.54 24.39 11.05
C ALA A 11 -9.84 25.72 11.37
N ARG A 12 -10.26 26.81 10.72
CA ARG A 12 -9.81 28.18 11.02
C ARG A 12 -10.33 28.64 12.38
N ASP A 13 -11.63 28.49 12.64
CA ASP A 13 -12.27 28.91 13.88
C ASP A 13 -11.75 28.08 15.08
N ALA A 14 -11.32 26.83 14.86
CA ALA A 14 -10.70 25.95 15.84
C ALA A 14 -9.19 26.20 16.04
N GLY A 15 -8.56 27.11 15.28
CA GLY A 15 -7.15 27.45 15.43
C GLY A 15 -6.16 26.31 15.13
N LEU A 16 -6.55 25.29 14.37
CA LEU A 16 -5.74 24.07 14.14
C LEU A 16 -4.39 24.33 13.45
N ALA A 17 -4.25 25.46 12.73
CA ALA A 17 -2.99 25.90 12.14
C ALA A 17 -2.76 27.38 12.42
N GLN A 18 -2.15 27.69 13.56
CA GLN A 18 -1.86 29.08 13.98
C GLN A 18 -0.68 29.69 13.19
N SER A 19 0.24 28.87 12.70
CA SER A 19 1.35 29.30 11.84
C SER A 19 1.54 28.30 10.68
N CYS A 20 1.96 28.81 9.52
CA CYS A 20 2.31 27.99 8.37
C CYS A 20 3.37 28.72 7.55
N PHE A 21 4.30 27.99 6.94
CA PHE A 21 5.27 28.57 5.99
C PHE A 21 4.58 29.10 4.73
N ARG A 22 3.55 28.39 4.24
CA ARG A 22 2.74 28.81 3.08
C ARG A 22 1.35 28.19 3.14
N ARG A 23 0.33 28.93 2.69
CA ARG A 23 -1.05 28.44 2.58
C ARG A 23 -1.43 28.32 1.11
N HIS A 24 -1.75 27.09 0.70
CA HIS A 24 -2.26 26.80 -0.64
C HIS A 24 -3.76 26.50 -0.54
N ARG A 25 -4.53 27.03 -1.49
CA ARG A 25 -5.93 26.63 -1.70
C ARG A 25 -5.98 25.84 -2.98
N ILE A 26 -6.41 24.59 -2.88
CA ILE A 26 -6.62 23.72 -4.04
C ILE A 26 -8.10 23.83 -4.38
N TYR A 27 -8.39 24.30 -5.59
CA TYR A 27 -9.71 24.31 -6.19
C TYR A 27 -9.75 23.26 -7.30
N ASP A 28 -10.94 22.80 -7.64
CA ASP A 28 -11.16 21.90 -8.78
C ASP A 28 -10.28 20.63 -8.73
N TYR A 29 -10.07 20.10 -7.51
CA TYR A 29 -9.32 18.86 -7.32
C TYR A 29 -10.00 17.73 -8.10
N LYS A 30 -9.30 17.24 -9.12
CA LYS A 30 -9.68 16.01 -9.81
C LYS A 30 -8.99 14.85 -9.12
N PRO A 31 -9.73 13.90 -8.51
CA PRO A 31 -9.11 12.73 -7.91
C PRO A 31 -8.47 11.87 -9.00
N GLY A 32 -7.14 11.95 -9.14
CA GLY A 32 -6.40 11.16 -10.12
C GLY A 32 -6.18 9.71 -9.68
N TRP A 33 -6.40 9.41 -8.41
CA TRP A 33 -6.19 8.06 -7.87
C TRP A 33 -7.17 7.73 -6.75
N VAL A 34 -7.40 6.43 -6.56
CA VAL A 34 -8.19 5.88 -5.44
C VAL A 34 -7.49 4.69 -4.81
N ARG A 35 -7.74 4.48 -3.51
CA ARG A 35 -7.39 3.23 -2.84
C ARG A 35 -8.42 2.18 -3.24
N TYR A 36 -7.95 1.03 -3.70
CA TYR A 36 -8.76 -0.15 -3.98
C TYR A 36 -8.41 -1.28 -3.02
N THR A 37 -9.43 -1.96 -2.50
CA THR A 37 -9.29 -3.08 -1.55
C THR A 37 -9.53 -4.39 -2.31
N PHE A 38 -8.46 -5.16 -2.54
CA PHE A 38 -8.52 -6.40 -3.31
C PHE A 38 -8.92 -7.58 -2.41
N GLY A 39 -10.21 -7.65 -2.08
CA GLY A 39 -10.71 -8.62 -1.12
C GLY A 39 -10.31 -8.29 0.32
N HIS A 40 -10.30 -9.30 1.18
CA HIS A 40 -9.98 -9.14 2.60
C HIS A 40 -8.80 -10.01 3.00
N TYR A 41 -7.95 -9.47 3.88
CA TYR A 41 -6.89 -10.20 4.55
C TYR A 41 -6.95 -10.01 6.07
N PRO A 42 -6.72 -11.06 6.89
CA PRO A 42 -6.57 -12.46 6.51
C PRO A 42 -7.90 -13.07 6.05
N THR A 43 -7.81 -14.14 5.24
CA THR A 43 -8.99 -14.85 4.72
C THR A 43 -8.73 -16.35 4.60
N ARG A 44 -9.80 -17.15 4.57
CA ARG A 44 -9.76 -18.57 4.17
C ARG A 44 -10.08 -18.78 2.69
N ASN A 45 -10.72 -17.80 2.07
CA ASN A 45 -11.17 -17.85 0.69
C ASN A 45 -10.48 -16.71 -0.08
N PRO A 46 -9.33 -16.96 -0.73
CA PRO A 46 -8.66 -15.97 -1.55
C PRO A 46 -9.60 -15.33 -2.56
N TYR A 47 -9.59 -14.01 -2.59
CA TYR A 47 -10.53 -13.23 -3.39
C TYR A 47 -10.32 -13.42 -4.90
N TYR A 48 -11.41 -13.44 -5.67
CA TYR A 48 -11.39 -13.47 -7.12
C TYR A 48 -12.36 -12.41 -7.66
N PRO A 49 -11.90 -11.49 -8.54
CA PRO A 49 -12.74 -10.41 -9.04
C PRO A 49 -14.00 -10.88 -9.77
N THR A 50 -15.05 -10.10 -9.60
CA THR A 50 -16.42 -10.34 -10.06
C THR A 50 -16.88 -9.24 -11.01
N SER A 51 -18.14 -9.31 -11.49
CA SER A 51 -18.71 -8.23 -12.31
C SER A 51 -18.87 -6.92 -11.55
N ALA A 52 -19.10 -6.96 -10.23
CA ALA A 52 -19.22 -5.76 -9.41
C ALA A 52 -17.93 -4.93 -9.42
N ASP A 53 -16.77 -5.58 -9.51
CA ASP A 53 -15.48 -4.91 -9.60
C ASP A 53 -15.34 -4.16 -10.92
N TRP A 54 -15.79 -4.77 -12.02
CA TRP A 54 -15.78 -4.14 -13.33
C TRP A 54 -16.68 -2.91 -13.37
N GLU A 55 -17.89 -3.01 -12.81
CA GLU A 55 -18.80 -1.87 -12.66
C GLU A 55 -18.17 -0.75 -11.80
N GLN A 56 -17.42 -1.11 -10.76
CA GLN A 56 -16.70 -0.14 -9.94
C GLN A 56 -15.55 0.53 -10.70
N LEU A 57 -14.78 -0.23 -11.48
CA LEU A 57 -13.72 0.32 -12.34
C LEU A 57 -14.30 1.26 -13.41
N ASP A 58 -15.43 0.90 -14.01
CA ASP A 58 -16.13 1.74 -14.98
C ASP A 58 -16.54 3.08 -14.35
N ARG A 59 -17.13 3.03 -13.14
CA ARG A 59 -17.46 4.25 -12.37
C ARG A 59 -16.24 5.08 -12.04
N PHE A 60 -15.10 4.47 -11.71
CA PHE A 60 -13.86 5.22 -11.47
C PHE A 60 -13.42 5.98 -12.72
N CYS A 61 -13.43 5.32 -13.88
CA CYS A 61 -13.07 5.94 -15.16
C CYS A 61 -14.03 7.10 -15.51
N GLU A 62 -15.34 6.90 -15.35
CA GLU A 62 -16.36 7.94 -15.57
C GLU A 62 -16.16 9.18 -14.70
N ASN A 63 -15.53 9.02 -13.53
CA ASN A 63 -15.24 10.09 -12.58
C ASN A 63 -13.81 10.63 -12.69
N GLY A 64 -13.06 10.25 -13.73
CA GLY A 64 -11.73 10.79 -14.02
C GLY A 64 -10.60 10.22 -13.18
N VAL A 65 -10.80 9.06 -12.55
CA VAL A 65 -9.72 8.31 -11.88
C VAL A 65 -8.83 7.68 -12.94
N GLU A 66 -7.52 7.80 -12.78
CA GLU A 66 -6.52 7.27 -13.72
C GLU A 66 -5.63 6.20 -13.08
N MET A 67 -5.67 6.05 -11.76
CA MET A 67 -4.76 5.19 -11.00
C MET A 67 -5.44 4.53 -9.80
N LEU A 68 -5.14 3.26 -9.59
CA LEU A 68 -5.55 2.49 -8.42
C LEU A 68 -4.33 2.18 -7.56
N ILE A 69 -4.44 2.49 -6.27
CA ILE A 69 -3.52 1.98 -5.26
C ILE A 69 -4.18 0.75 -4.64
N VAL A 70 -3.67 -0.43 -4.99
CA VAL A 70 -4.19 -1.70 -4.43
C VAL A 70 -3.58 -1.89 -3.05
N PHE A 71 -4.36 -1.67 -2.00
CA PHE A 71 -3.84 -1.67 -0.64
C PHE A 71 -3.54 -3.08 -0.12
N SER A 72 -2.93 -3.17 1.06
CA SER A 72 -2.27 -4.34 1.66
C SER A 72 -2.91 -5.72 1.43
N ASP A 73 -4.24 -5.81 1.35
CA ASP A 73 -5.02 -7.06 1.26
C ASP A 73 -4.70 -7.95 0.04
N TRP A 74 -4.00 -7.44 -0.98
CA TRP A 74 -3.65 -8.21 -2.18
C TRP A 74 -2.61 -9.32 -1.93
N SER A 75 -1.75 -9.15 -0.93
CA SER A 75 -0.52 -9.94 -0.72
C SER A 75 -0.51 -10.69 0.61
N ASP A 76 0.33 -11.72 0.69
CA ASP A 76 0.44 -12.55 1.89
C ASP A 76 1.42 -11.96 2.92
N VAL A 77 1.06 -10.80 3.48
CA VAL A 77 1.95 -10.03 4.38
C VAL A 77 2.30 -10.76 5.69
N CYS A 78 1.42 -11.64 6.18
CA CYS A 78 1.63 -12.48 7.37
C CYS A 78 2.04 -13.92 7.06
N GLY A 79 2.22 -14.29 5.77
CA GLY A 79 2.70 -15.62 5.40
C GLY A 79 1.71 -16.78 5.61
N TYR A 80 0.42 -16.51 5.82
CA TYR A 80 -0.60 -17.54 6.06
C TYR A 80 -0.82 -18.49 4.85
N PHE A 81 -0.40 -18.07 3.67
CA PHE A 81 -0.46 -18.86 2.43
C PHE A 81 0.91 -19.37 1.98
N GLY A 82 1.94 -19.23 2.83
CA GLY A 82 3.31 -19.63 2.52
C GLY A 82 3.96 -18.78 1.42
N LYS A 83 3.46 -17.55 1.22
CA LYS A 83 3.92 -16.61 0.20
C LYS A 83 4.65 -15.42 0.82
N GLN A 84 5.27 -14.60 -0.02
CA GLN A 84 5.96 -13.38 0.40
C GLN A 84 4.99 -12.19 0.51
N PRO A 85 5.35 -11.15 1.27
CA PRO A 85 4.60 -9.88 1.31
C PRO A 85 4.50 -9.15 -0.04
N THR A 86 5.25 -9.57 -1.05
CA THR A 86 5.17 -9.05 -2.43
C THR A 86 4.60 -10.09 -3.40
N GLU A 87 3.93 -11.13 -2.91
CA GLU A 87 3.27 -12.14 -3.73
C GLU A 87 1.76 -12.11 -3.49
N PRO A 88 0.95 -12.15 -4.57
CA PRO A 88 -0.49 -12.11 -4.43
C PRO A 88 -1.02 -13.40 -3.83
N ILE A 89 -1.98 -13.29 -2.90
CA ILE A 89 -2.63 -14.46 -2.29
C ILE A 89 -3.33 -15.29 -3.36
N ASN A 90 -4.04 -14.62 -4.29
CA ASN A 90 -4.63 -15.22 -5.49
C ASN A 90 -4.01 -14.64 -6.76
N GLU A 91 -2.99 -15.31 -7.29
CA GLU A 91 -2.28 -14.85 -8.47
C GLU A 91 -3.18 -14.72 -9.71
N ARG A 92 -4.04 -15.73 -9.96
CA ARG A 92 -4.94 -15.71 -11.12
C ARG A 92 -5.94 -14.55 -11.03
N GLY A 93 -6.48 -14.31 -9.83
CA GLY A 93 -7.37 -13.18 -9.57
C GLY A 93 -6.67 -11.85 -9.78
N PHE A 94 -5.46 -11.70 -9.26
CA PHE A 94 -4.67 -10.47 -9.36
C PHE A 94 -4.30 -10.13 -10.81
N ARG A 95 -3.84 -11.12 -11.59
CA ARG A 95 -3.56 -10.95 -13.03
C ARG A 95 -4.79 -10.51 -13.81
N ARG A 96 -5.95 -11.13 -13.53
CA ARG A 96 -7.21 -10.75 -14.18
C ARG A 96 -7.60 -9.31 -13.86
N PHE A 97 -7.44 -8.90 -12.61
CA PHE A 97 -7.74 -7.54 -12.17
C PHE A 97 -6.87 -6.51 -12.88
N ILE A 98 -5.55 -6.73 -12.92
CA ILE A 98 -4.60 -5.87 -13.65
C ILE A 98 -5.04 -5.70 -15.11
N ALA A 99 -5.30 -6.82 -15.81
CA ALA A 99 -5.70 -6.78 -17.21
C ALA A 99 -7.00 -5.98 -17.44
N GLU A 100 -7.98 -6.10 -16.55
CA GLU A 100 -9.24 -5.33 -16.65
C GLU A 100 -9.09 -3.85 -16.28
N CYS A 101 -8.13 -3.51 -15.41
CA CYS A 101 -7.75 -2.11 -15.17
C CYS A 101 -7.12 -1.51 -16.43
N HIS A 102 -6.13 -2.19 -17.00
CA HIS A 102 -5.43 -1.73 -18.20
C HIS A 102 -6.33 -1.60 -19.43
N ARG A 103 -7.31 -2.52 -19.59
CA ARG A 103 -8.34 -2.42 -20.64
C ARG A 103 -9.13 -1.10 -20.58
N ARG A 104 -9.19 -0.48 -19.40
CA ARG A 104 -9.86 0.80 -19.14
C ARG A 104 -8.90 1.99 -19.07
N GLY A 105 -7.60 1.76 -19.29
CA GLY A 105 -6.57 2.79 -19.17
C GLY A 105 -6.24 3.19 -17.72
N LEU A 106 -6.64 2.38 -16.74
CA LEU A 106 -6.29 2.59 -15.33
C LEU A 106 -4.90 2.04 -15.04
N LYS A 107 -4.08 2.81 -14.31
CA LYS A 107 -2.79 2.36 -13.78
C LYS A 107 -2.96 1.60 -12.47
N VAL A 108 -2.12 0.61 -12.20
CA VAL A 108 -2.20 -0.22 -10.99
C VAL A 108 -0.88 -0.18 -10.21
N LEU A 109 -0.94 0.32 -8.97
CA LEU A 109 0.17 0.37 -8.03
C LEU A 109 -0.17 -0.46 -6.78
N PRO A 110 0.36 -1.68 -6.60
CA PRO A 110 0.24 -2.40 -5.35
C PRO A 110 0.96 -1.69 -4.21
N TYR A 111 0.35 -1.74 -3.04
CA TYR A 111 0.97 -1.37 -1.78
C TYR A 111 2.09 -2.35 -1.45
N VAL A 112 3.26 -1.81 -1.13
CA VAL A 112 4.41 -2.56 -0.61
C VAL A 112 5.02 -1.78 0.54
N SER A 113 5.54 -2.48 1.55
CA SER A 113 6.27 -1.86 2.65
C SER A 113 7.55 -2.62 2.98
N PRO A 114 8.71 -1.96 3.05
CA PRO A 114 9.92 -2.52 3.62
C PRO A 114 9.95 -2.37 5.14
N GLY A 115 8.99 -1.66 5.74
CA GLY A 115 9.10 -1.23 7.14
C GLY A 115 8.87 -2.34 8.15
N TYR A 116 8.12 -3.37 7.78
CA TYR A 116 7.68 -4.42 8.68
C TYR A 116 7.63 -5.77 7.98
N MET A 117 7.89 -6.84 8.72
CA MET A 117 7.63 -8.21 8.29
C MET A 117 7.14 -9.03 9.47
N ASP A 118 6.20 -9.91 9.19
CA ASP A 118 5.65 -10.80 10.18
C ASP A 118 6.70 -11.79 10.66
N ILE A 119 6.81 -11.97 11.98
CA ILE A 119 7.81 -12.84 12.59
C ILE A 119 7.60 -14.31 12.25
N HIS A 120 6.40 -14.69 11.81
CA HIS A 120 6.06 -16.03 11.36
C HIS A 120 6.33 -16.27 9.88
N SER A 121 6.71 -15.22 9.12
CA SER A 121 7.09 -15.39 7.72
C SER A 121 8.28 -16.35 7.61
N PRO A 122 8.25 -17.34 6.68
CA PRO A 122 9.40 -18.23 6.48
C PRO A 122 10.67 -17.49 6.01
N LEU A 123 10.50 -16.28 5.47
CA LEU A 123 11.59 -15.42 5.05
C LEU A 123 12.12 -14.53 6.17
N TYR A 124 11.40 -14.41 7.28
CA TYR A 124 11.83 -13.57 8.38
C TYR A 124 13.16 -14.04 8.94
N ARG A 125 14.00 -13.07 9.25
CA ARG A 125 15.31 -13.25 9.85
C ARG A 125 15.46 -12.21 10.96
N PRO A 126 15.60 -12.61 12.24
CA PRO A 126 15.60 -11.65 13.35
C PRO A 126 16.73 -10.63 13.28
N GLU A 127 17.87 -11.00 12.67
CA GLU A 127 18.98 -10.09 12.43
C GLU A 127 18.64 -8.90 11.51
N TRP A 128 17.54 -8.97 10.75
CA TRP A 128 17.09 -7.87 9.90
C TRP A 128 16.43 -6.72 10.65
N SER A 129 15.83 -7.01 11.80
CA SER A 129 15.22 -5.99 12.65
C SER A 129 16.27 -5.14 13.36
N ARG A 130 17.41 -5.75 13.74
CA ARG A 130 18.49 -5.07 14.51
C ARG A 130 17.96 -4.33 15.75
N GLY A 131 16.89 -4.84 16.36
CA GLY A 131 16.23 -4.22 17.51
C GLY A 131 15.48 -2.93 17.17
N ALA A 132 15.10 -2.71 15.91
CA ALA A 132 14.35 -1.52 15.52
C ALA A 132 12.98 -1.47 16.21
N GLY A 133 12.40 -2.60 16.58
CA GLY A 133 11.20 -2.65 17.39
C GLY A 133 10.20 -3.64 16.83
N HIS A 134 9.06 -3.71 17.49
CA HIS A 134 8.09 -4.76 17.32
C HIS A 134 6.68 -4.19 17.47
N LEU A 135 5.75 -4.65 16.65
CA LEU A 135 4.36 -4.20 16.61
C LEU A 135 3.45 -5.43 16.64
N VAL A 136 2.61 -5.51 17.67
CA VAL A 136 1.51 -6.48 17.74
C VAL A 136 0.20 -5.72 17.64
N GLU A 137 -0.56 -5.94 16.57
CA GLU A 137 -1.83 -5.25 16.35
C GLU A 137 -2.83 -6.13 15.58
N VAL A 138 -4.00 -6.37 16.16
CA VAL A 138 -5.07 -7.22 15.59
C VAL A 138 -4.56 -8.64 15.28
N TYR A 139 -4.18 -8.92 14.04
CA TYR A 139 -3.64 -10.21 13.56
C TYR A 139 -2.17 -10.11 13.15
N PHE A 140 -1.56 -8.93 13.28
CA PHE A 140 -0.18 -8.66 12.96
C PHE A 140 0.73 -8.96 14.16
N ASP A 141 1.80 -9.69 13.89
CA ASP A 141 2.94 -9.88 14.78
C ASP A 141 4.22 -9.51 14.01
N LEU A 142 4.52 -8.21 13.98
CA LEU A 142 5.46 -7.62 13.03
C LEU A 142 6.72 -7.12 13.71
N ASP A 143 7.86 -7.54 13.18
CA ASP A 143 9.11 -6.88 13.46
C ASP A 143 9.32 -5.70 12.52
N LYS A 144 9.75 -4.57 13.09
CA LYS A 144 10.20 -3.43 12.29
C LYS A 144 11.55 -3.76 11.69
N LEU A 145 11.66 -3.61 10.37
CA LEU A 145 12.88 -3.94 9.66
C LEU A 145 13.82 -2.73 9.57
N CYS A 146 15.11 -3.03 9.63
CA CYS A 146 16.17 -2.05 9.63
C CYS A 146 16.67 -1.77 8.19
N PRO A 147 16.55 -0.54 7.65
CA PRO A 147 17.10 -0.22 6.32
C PRO A 147 18.62 -0.42 6.24
N GLY A 148 19.31 -0.27 7.38
CA GLY A 148 20.73 -0.57 7.52
C GLY A 148 21.09 -2.07 7.45
N SER A 149 20.13 -3.00 7.46
CA SER A 149 20.39 -4.44 7.32
C SER A 149 20.67 -4.82 5.86
N PRO A 150 21.88 -5.32 5.51
CA PRO A 150 22.20 -5.71 4.14
C PRO A 150 21.30 -6.83 3.61
N GLY A 151 21.01 -7.84 4.44
CA GLY A 151 20.16 -8.97 4.05
C GLY A 151 18.73 -8.55 3.76
N HIS A 152 18.17 -7.65 4.58
CA HIS A 152 16.84 -7.10 4.35
C HIS A 152 16.78 -6.29 3.06
N ARG A 153 17.77 -5.41 2.81
CA ARG A 153 17.82 -4.63 1.56
C ARG A 153 17.83 -5.54 0.34
N VAL A 154 18.70 -6.55 0.32
CA VAL A 154 18.78 -7.50 -0.79
C VAL A 154 17.44 -8.22 -0.97
N GLN A 155 16.85 -8.73 0.11
CA GLN A 155 15.56 -9.41 0.04
C GLN A 155 14.47 -8.51 -0.54
N PHE A 156 14.33 -7.28 -0.04
CA PHE A 156 13.28 -6.36 -0.47
C PHE A 156 13.45 -5.92 -1.92
N PHE A 157 14.65 -5.49 -2.32
CA PHE A 157 14.87 -5.03 -3.70
C PHE A 157 14.68 -6.17 -4.71
N CYS A 158 15.19 -7.37 -4.43
CA CYS A 158 14.97 -8.53 -5.30
C CYS A 158 13.50 -8.97 -5.34
N SER A 159 12.73 -8.77 -4.27
CA SER A 159 11.30 -9.10 -4.27
C SER A 159 10.48 -8.09 -5.07
N ILE A 160 10.85 -6.80 -5.02
CA ILE A 160 10.26 -5.74 -5.85
C ILE A 160 10.59 -5.93 -7.33
N GLU A 161 11.84 -6.21 -7.70
CA GLU A 161 12.22 -6.49 -9.09
C GLU A 161 11.37 -7.62 -9.67
N ARG A 162 11.30 -8.75 -8.94
CA ARG A 162 10.46 -9.88 -9.34
C ARG A 162 8.98 -9.54 -9.43
N LEU A 163 8.44 -8.74 -8.51
CA LEU A 163 7.06 -8.28 -8.56
C LEU A 163 6.79 -7.50 -9.84
N MET A 164 7.66 -6.54 -10.17
CA MET A 164 7.54 -5.72 -11.38
C MET A 164 7.75 -6.53 -12.68
N ASP A 165 8.63 -7.53 -12.67
CA ASP A 165 8.86 -8.40 -13.83
C ASP A 165 7.72 -9.44 -14.04
N SER A 166 7.07 -9.86 -12.96
CA SER A 166 6.09 -10.96 -13.00
C SER A 166 4.67 -10.50 -13.35
N TYR A 167 4.37 -9.22 -13.12
CA TYR A 167 3.03 -8.65 -13.27
C TYR A 167 3.12 -7.34 -14.04
N ASP A 168 2.15 -7.10 -14.91
CA ASP A 168 2.07 -5.87 -15.70
C ASP A 168 1.62 -4.71 -14.80
N LEU A 169 2.54 -4.17 -14.00
CA LEU A 169 2.27 -3.14 -13.00
C LEU A 169 2.86 -1.80 -13.44
N ASP A 170 2.16 -0.71 -13.14
CA ASP A 170 2.59 0.64 -13.50
C ASP A 170 3.55 1.27 -12.48
N GLY A 171 3.81 0.56 -11.40
CA GLY A 171 4.67 0.95 -10.29
C GLY A 171 4.24 0.26 -9.00
N PHE A 172 4.62 0.80 -7.86
CA PHE A 172 4.15 0.37 -6.55
C PHE A 172 4.00 1.58 -5.63
N TYR A 173 3.07 1.49 -4.68
CA TYR A 173 2.95 2.47 -3.60
C TYR A 173 3.82 2.02 -2.45
N LEU A 174 4.89 2.76 -2.18
CA LEU A 174 5.82 2.47 -1.10
C LEU A 174 5.35 3.12 0.19
N ASP A 175 4.90 2.31 1.15
CA ASP A 175 4.63 2.77 2.50
C ASP A 175 5.81 2.46 3.42
N GLY A 176 6.33 3.46 4.09
CA GLY A 176 7.51 3.33 4.93
C GLY A 176 7.70 4.50 5.87
N GLY A 177 7.42 4.28 7.15
CA GLY A 177 7.78 5.21 8.24
C GLY A 177 9.20 4.95 8.75
N LEU A 178 10.21 5.53 8.09
CA LEU A 178 11.58 5.50 8.58
C LEU A 178 11.79 6.65 9.58
N GLY A 179 11.64 6.35 10.87
CA GLY A 179 12.07 7.27 11.91
C GLY A 179 13.59 7.45 11.83
N LEU A 180 14.04 8.65 11.46
CA LEU A 180 15.46 9.02 11.27
C LEU A 180 16.33 8.90 12.54
N ALA A 181 15.72 8.63 13.70
CA ALA A 181 16.36 8.76 15.00
C ALA A 181 16.80 7.43 15.63
N ARG A 182 17.10 6.38 14.84
CA ARG A 182 17.43 5.05 15.41
C ARG A 182 18.90 4.68 15.21
N PRO A 183 19.73 4.78 16.28
CA PRO A 183 21.10 4.32 16.27
C PRO A 183 21.19 2.86 15.81
N GLY A 184 22.06 2.58 14.85
CA GLY A 184 22.24 1.23 14.31
C GLY A 184 21.32 0.85 13.15
N CYS A 185 20.36 1.70 12.76
CA CYS A 185 19.50 1.46 11.59
C CYS A 185 19.51 2.54 10.50
N SER A 186 20.05 3.71 10.78
CA SER A 186 20.58 4.61 9.76
C SER A 186 21.96 4.10 9.31
N ASN A 187 22.23 4.14 8.00
CA ASN A 187 23.57 3.86 7.46
C ASN A 187 24.61 4.82 8.03
#